data_AF-A0A850KJZ8-F1
#
_entry.id   AF-A0A850KJZ8-F1
#
_cell.length_a   1.000
_cell.length_b   1.000
_cell.length_c   1.000
_cell.angle_alpha   90.00
_cell.angle_beta   90.00
_cell.angle_gamma   90.00
#
_symmetry.space_group_name_H-M   'P 1'
#
loop_
_entity.id
_entity.type
_entity.pdbx_description
1 polymer ?
#
loop_
_entity_poly.entity_id
_entity_poly.type
_entity_poly.pdbx_seq_one_letter_code
_entity_poly.pdbx_strand_id
1 'polypeptide(L)'
;MQNSTMKNNEETMCENRINQAEKEANNMPNSKRTNVATLFGVITALMMDSPLHNKMSLVNLDWLVMGAIKANQYRVFRKEGVPVAFASWAFLSDERSKAFEKGEYILSGDEWNSGDNLWLVDLVAPYGGNEEIIEEIKESIFPDRTMMVLAPSSEKEGYIRLEW
;
A
#
# COMPACT_ATOMS: atom_id res chain seq x y z
N MET A 1 -7.53 -44.60 -11.33
CA MET A 1 -6.11 -44.54 -10.92
C MET A 1 -5.40 -43.22 -11.26
N GLN A 2 -5.88 -42.37 -12.19
CA GLN A 2 -5.19 -41.12 -12.57
C GLN A 2 -5.30 -39.96 -11.55
N ASN A 3 -6.37 -39.87 -10.75
CA ASN A 3 -6.57 -38.75 -9.81
C ASN A 3 -5.61 -38.76 -8.61
N SER A 4 -5.15 -39.92 -8.17
CA SER A 4 -4.20 -40.02 -7.04
C SER A 4 -2.81 -39.54 -7.44
N THR A 5 -2.41 -39.74 -8.69
CA THR A 5 -1.08 -39.35 -9.19
C THR A 5 -0.99 -37.84 -9.44
N MET A 6 -2.06 -37.19 -9.91
CA MET A 6 -2.08 -35.73 -10.08
C MET A 6 -2.06 -34.99 -8.74
N LYS A 7 -2.83 -35.47 -7.75
CA LYS A 7 -2.86 -34.86 -6.41
C LYS A 7 -1.50 -34.91 -5.70
N ASN A 8 -0.80 -36.05 -5.81
CA ASN A 8 0.56 -36.20 -5.29
C ASN A 8 1.56 -35.27 -5.98
N ASN A 9 1.41 -35.01 -7.29
CA ASN A 9 2.30 -34.13 -8.04
C ASN A 9 2.11 -32.65 -7.66
N GLU A 10 0.86 -32.21 -7.42
CA GLU A 10 0.55 -30.85 -6.98
C GLU A 10 1.02 -30.60 -5.54
N GLU A 11 0.82 -31.56 -4.63
CA GLU A 11 1.30 -31.50 -3.25
C GLU A 11 2.84 -31.40 -3.20
N THR A 12 3.53 -32.23 -3.99
CA THR A 12 5.00 -32.20 -4.12
C THR A 12 5.49 -30.87 -4.70
N MET A 13 4.76 -30.27 -5.64
CA MET A 13 5.12 -28.98 -6.23
C MET A 13 4.92 -27.82 -5.24
N CYS A 14 3.85 -27.85 -4.45
CA CYS A 14 3.63 -26.89 -3.36
C CYS A 14 4.71 -26.99 -2.28
N GLU A 15 5.04 -28.20 -1.82
CA GLU A 15 6.11 -28.43 -0.84
C GLU A 15 7.46 -27.91 -1.35
N ASN A 16 7.80 -28.13 -2.62
CA ASN A 16 9.03 -27.62 -3.21
C ASN A 16 9.09 -26.09 -3.25
N ARG A 17 7.96 -25.42 -3.51
CA ARG A 17 7.87 -23.94 -3.50
C ARG A 17 8.00 -23.37 -2.09
N ILE A 18 7.43 -24.04 -1.09
CA ILE A 18 7.55 -23.67 0.32
C ILE A 18 9.02 -23.81 0.76
N ASN A 19 9.63 -24.97 0.50
CA ASN A 19 11.02 -25.24 0.84
C ASN A 19 12.01 -24.28 0.16
N GLN A 20 11.71 -23.83 -1.06
CA GLN A 20 12.50 -22.84 -1.77
C GLN A 20 12.35 -21.45 -1.14
N ALA A 21 11.13 -21.02 -0.85
CA ALA A 21 10.87 -19.74 -0.19
C ALA A 21 11.52 -19.67 1.21
N GLU A 22 11.50 -20.76 1.97
CA GLU A 22 12.17 -20.86 3.27
C GLU A 22 13.70 -20.77 3.18
N LYS A 23 14.31 -21.41 2.17
CA LYS A 23 15.76 -21.32 1.93
C LYS A 23 16.20 -19.91 1.50
N GLU A 24 15.39 -19.24 0.68
CA GLU A 24 15.63 -17.85 0.27
C GLU A 24 15.48 -16.90 1.45
N ALA A 25 14.52 -17.14 2.35
CA ALA A 25 14.33 -16.36 3.58
C ALA A 25 15.46 -16.57 4.61
N ASN A 26 16.00 -17.78 4.72
CA ASN A 26 17.04 -18.13 5.72
C ASN A 26 18.46 -17.68 5.33
N ASN A 27 18.71 -17.37 4.04
CA ASN A 27 20.02 -16.89 3.56
C ASN A 27 20.15 -15.35 3.53
N MET A 28 19.20 -14.65 4.18
CA MET A 28 19.14 -13.20 4.25
C MET A 28 19.84 -12.64 5.50
N PRO A 29 20.67 -11.58 5.41
CA PRO A 29 21.20 -10.90 6.59
C PRO A 29 20.06 -10.28 7.43
N ASN A 30 20.05 -10.57 8.74
CA ASN A 30 18.95 -10.34 9.69
C ASN A 30 18.60 -8.87 10.00
N SER A 31 19.23 -7.88 9.36
CA SER A 31 19.06 -6.45 9.71
C SER A 31 18.25 -5.60 8.73
N LYS A 32 17.84 -6.11 7.55
CA LYS A 32 17.26 -5.24 6.50
C LYS A 32 16.18 -5.82 5.58
N ARG A 33 15.49 -6.91 5.92
CA ARG A 33 14.34 -7.35 5.10
C ARG A 33 13.11 -7.64 5.94
N THR A 34 12.24 -6.65 6.07
CA THR A 34 10.83 -6.92 6.38
C THR A 34 10.25 -7.68 5.21
N ASN A 35 9.89 -8.95 5.39
CA ASN A 35 9.23 -9.69 4.33
C ASN A 35 7.83 -9.09 4.08
N VAL A 36 7.27 -9.35 2.90
CA VAL A 36 5.98 -8.76 2.48
C VAL A 36 4.87 -9.08 3.48
N ALA A 37 4.86 -10.28 4.06
CA ALA A 37 3.86 -10.68 5.07
C ALA A 37 3.98 -9.85 6.36
N THR A 38 5.19 -9.62 6.87
CA THR A 38 5.44 -8.76 8.03
C THR A 38 5.04 -7.32 7.74
N LEU A 39 5.37 -6.81 6.55
CA LEU A 39 5.01 -5.44 6.16
C LEU A 39 3.49 -5.27 6.06
N PHE A 40 2.81 -6.20 5.37
CA PHE A 40 1.36 -6.20 5.25
C PHE A 40 0.67 -6.29 6.63
N GLY A 41 1.18 -7.14 7.52
CA GLY A 41 0.69 -7.25 8.90
C GLY A 41 0.86 -5.96 9.70
N VAL A 42 2.02 -5.29 9.57
CA VAL A 42 2.27 -3.99 10.22
C VAL A 42 1.29 -2.92 9.71
N ILE A 43 1.09 -2.83 8.40
CA ILE A 43 0.18 -1.83 7.80
C ILE A 43 -1.26 -2.14 8.22
N THR A 44 -1.65 -3.41 8.19
CA THR A 44 -2.99 -3.85 8.60
C THR A 44 -3.24 -3.51 10.08
N ALA A 45 -2.26 -3.67 10.97
CA ALA A 45 -2.39 -3.28 12.37
C ALA A 45 -2.66 -1.77 12.53
N LEU A 46 -1.94 -0.91 11.81
CA LEU A 46 -2.21 0.53 11.78
C LEU A 46 -3.62 0.84 11.25
N MET A 47 -4.07 0.10 10.23
CA MET A 47 -5.40 0.27 9.66
C MET A 47 -6.53 -0.18 10.60
N MET A 48 -6.29 -1.22 11.41
CA MET A 48 -7.25 -1.65 12.45
C MET A 48 -7.43 -0.60 13.54
N ASP A 49 -6.40 0.18 13.84
CA ASP A 49 -6.46 1.31 14.79
C ASP A 49 -7.08 2.58 14.18
N SER A 50 -7.20 2.65 12.85
CA SER A 50 -7.76 3.80 12.14
C SER A 50 -9.29 3.68 11.97
N PRO A 51 -10.10 4.63 12.48
CA PRO A 51 -11.57 4.60 12.30
C PRO A 51 -12.03 4.58 10.84
N LEU A 52 -11.22 5.12 9.92
CA LEU A 52 -11.51 5.14 8.48
C LEU A 52 -11.31 3.77 7.82
N HIS A 53 -10.49 2.90 8.41
CA HIS A 53 -9.97 1.69 7.77
C HIS A 53 -10.36 0.40 8.49
N ASN A 54 -10.74 0.47 9.77
CA ASN A 54 -10.95 -0.70 10.64
C ASN A 54 -12.10 -1.64 10.25
N LYS A 55 -12.92 -1.25 9.26
CA LYS A 55 -14.01 -2.07 8.70
C LYS A 55 -13.78 -2.45 7.24
N MET A 56 -12.61 -2.15 6.68
CA MET A 56 -12.28 -2.46 5.30
C MET A 56 -12.14 -3.98 5.10
N SER A 57 -12.60 -4.49 3.95
CA SER A 57 -12.47 -5.91 3.62
C SER A 57 -11.02 -6.26 3.28
N LEU A 58 -10.63 -7.52 3.52
CA LEU A 58 -9.30 -8.03 3.11
C LEU A 58 -9.06 -7.90 1.59
N VAL A 59 -10.12 -8.00 0.79
CA VAL A 59 -10.03 -7.78 -0.67
C VAL A 59 -9.62 -6.34 -0.94
N ASN A 60 -10.25 -5.35 -0.33
CA ASN A 60 -9.87 -3.94 -0.54
C ASN A 60 -8.44 -3.66 -0.03
N LEU A 61 -8.03 -4.30 1.07
CA LEU A 61 -6.66 -4.21 1.59
C LEU A 61 -5.63 -4.80 0.63
N ASP A 62 -5.91 -5.91 -0.06
CA ASP A 62 -5.01 -6.45 -1.09
C ASP A 62 -4.77 -5.39 -2.18
N TRP A 63 -5.80 -4.72 -2.66
CA TRP A 63 -5.65 -3.72 -3.71
C TRP A 63 -4.91 -2.47 -3.22
N LEU A 64 -5.28 -1.96 -2.04
CA LEU A 64 -4.75 -0.71 -1.50
C LEU A 64 -3.31 -0.87 -0.97
N VAL A 65 -3.04 -1.96 -0.24
CA VAL A 65 -1.76 -2.20 0.42
C VAL A 65 -0.83 -3.03 -0.45
N MET A 66 -1.28 -4.14 -1.02
CA MET A 66 -0.38 -4.95 -1.87
C MET A 66 -0.03 -4.24 -3.17
N GLY A 67 -0.93 -3.42 -3.72
CA GLY A 67 -0.62 -2.53 -4.84
C GLY A 67 0.56 -1.62 -4.53
N ALA A 68 0.47 -0.87 -3.41
CA ALA A 68 1.52 0.02 -2.95
C ALA A 68 2.86 -0.70 -2.69
N ILE A 69 2.81 -1.87 -2.04
CA ILE A 69 4.00 -2.67 -1.72
C ILE A 69 4.67 -3.17 -3.00
N LYS A 70 3.90 -3.73 -3.94
CA LYS A 70 4.43 -4.24 -5.22
C LYS A 70 5.04 -3.13 -6.07
N ALA A 71 4.44 -1.95 -6.06
CA ALA A 71 4.95 -0.76 -6.73
C ALA A 71 6.14 -0.11 -5.99
N ASN A 72 6.43 -0.51 -4.75
CA ASN A 72 7.38 0.17 -3.86
C ASN A 72 7.09 1.67 -3.69
N GLN A 73 5.80 2.01 -3.63
CA GLN A 73 5.30 3.38 -3.54
C GLN A 73 4.54 3.59 -2.22
N TYR A 74 5.28 3.44 -1.14
CA TYR A 74 4.75 3.58 0.21
C TYR A 74 5.84 3.99 1.19
N ARG A 75 5.42 4.44 2.36
CA ARG A 75 6.28 4.62 3.52
C ARG A 75 5.57 4.22 4.80
N VAL A 76 6.29 3.50 5.67
CA VAL A 76 5.87 3.26 7.05
C VAL A 76 6.69 4.18 7.95
N PHE A 77 6.02 5.09 8.64
CA PHE A 77 6.63 6.03 9.57
C PHE A 77 6.81 5.35 10.92
N ARG A 78 7.97 5.58 11.53
CA ARG A 78 8.35 4.93 12.79
C ARG A 78 8.83 5.95 13.80
N LYS A 79 8.34 5.83 15.04
CA LYS A 79 8.85 6.54 16.20
C LYS A 79 9.47 5.52 17.14
N GLU A 80 10.77 5.68 17.43
CA GLU A 80 11.52 4.75 18.29
C GLU A 80 11.41 3.27 17.83
N GLY A 81 11.35 3.05 16.52
CA GLY A 81 11.20 1.72 15.90
C GLY A 81 9.75 1.22 15.78
N VAL A 82 8.81 1.81 16.52
CA VAL A 82 7.38 1.46 16.49
C VAL A 82 6.72 2.09 15.27
N PRO A 83 5.98 1.33 14.43
CA PRO A 83 5.22 1.91 13.33
C PRO A 83 4.06 2.75 13.88
N VAL A 84 3.93 3.99 13.40
CA VAL A 84 2.93 4.95 13.87
C VAL A 84 2.03 5.49 12.75
N ALA A 85 2.50 5.41 11.50
CA ALA A 85 1.69 5.75 10.34
C ALA A 85 2.16 5.02 9.09
N PHE A 86 1.28 4.96 8.10
CA PHE A 86 1.53 4.44 6.77
C PHE A 86 1.00 5.44 5.74
N ALA A 87 1.74 5.66 4.66
CA ALA A 87 1.27 6.41 3.51
C ALA A 87 1.62 5.65 2.24
N SER A 88 0.79 5.81 1.21
CA SER A 88 1.04 5.28 -0.13
C SER A 88 0.74 6.33 -1.19
N TRP A 89 1.42 6.22 -2.34
CA TRP A 89 1.25 7.14 -3.44
C TRP A 89 1.25 6.43 -4.80
N ALA A 90 0.70 7.09 -5.81
CA ALA A 90 0.70 6.61 -7.19
C ALA A 90 1.11 7.71 -8.16
N PHE A 91 1.70 7.32 -9.27
CA PHE A 91 1.93 8.19 -10.41
C PHE A 91 0.97 7.80 -11.53
N LEU A 92 0.01 8.68 -11.82
CA LEU A 92 -1.11 8.39 -12.70
C LEU A 92 -0.98 9.12 -14.05
N SER A 93 -1.46 8.50 -15.12
CA SER A 93 -1.70 9.23 -16.36
C SER A 93 -2.81 10.27 -16.18
N ASP A 94 -2.95 11.23 -17.09
CA ASP A 94 -4.03 12.23 -17.02
C ASP A 94 -5.43 11.60 -17.00
N GLU A 95 -5.63 10.53 -17.77
CA GLU A 95 -6.88 9.78 -17.79
C GLU A 95 -7.16 9.13 -16.43
N ARG A 96 -6.15 8.49 -15.84
CA ARG A 96 -6.27 7.80 -14.54
C ARG A 96 -6.39 8.78 -13.38
N SER A 97 -5.70 9.91 -13.44
CA SER A 97 -5.82 11.00 -12.48
C SER A 97 -7.25 11.53 -12.42
N LYS A 98 -7.89 11.77 -13.57
CA LYS A 98 -9.28 12.26 -13.63
C LYS A 98 -10.30 11.21 -13.15
N ALA A 99 -10.04 9.93 -13.40
CA ALA A 99 -10.89 8.85 -12.90
C ALA A 99 -10.76 8.70 -11.37
N PHE A 100 -9.52 8.76 -10.86
CA PHE A 100 -9.23 8.70 -9.43
C PHE A 100 -9.88 9.85 -8.66
N GLU A 101 -9.80 11.08 -9.19
CA GLU A 101 -10.39 12.28 -8.57
C GLU A 101 -11.91 12.17 -8.30
N LYS A 102 -12.63 11.38 -9.11
CA LYS A 102 -14.08 11.17 -8.96
C LYS A 102 -14.44 10.16 -7.87
N GLY A 103 -13.47 9.52 -7.23
CA GLY A 103 -13.71 8.44 -6.25
C GLY A 103 -14.28 7.16 -6.87
N GLU A 104 -14.23 7.03 -8.20
CA GLU A 104 -14.79 5.91 -8.95
C GLU A 104 -13.83 4.71 -9.02
N TYR A 105 -12.63 4.83 -8.44
CA TYR A 105 -11.50 4.03 -8.91
C TYR A 105 -10.65 3.41 -7.80
N ILE A 106 -10.53 2.08 -7.84
CA ILE A 106 -9.52 1.32 -7.11
C ILE A 106 -8.39 1.02 -8.10
N LEU A 107 -7.17 1.46 -7.79
CA LEU A 107 -6.00 1.24 -8.64
C LEU A 107 -5.67 -0.26 -8.70
N SER A 108 -5.66 -0.84 -9.91
CA SER A 108 -5.09 -2.17 -10.15
C SER A 108 -3.56 -2.11 -10.21
N GLY A 109 -2.89 -3.26 -10.08
CA GLY A 109 -1.44 -3.34 -9.86
C GLY A 109 -0.58 -2.51 -10.83
N ASP A 110 -0.86 -2.55 -12.13
CA ASP A 110 -0.05 -1.85 -13.15
C ASP A 110 -0.35 -0.35 -13.23
N GLU A 111 -1.39 0.14 -12.56
CA GLU A 111 -1.86 1.52 -12.69
C GLU A 111 -1.20 2.48 -11.71
N TRP A 112 -0.57 1.93 -10.66
CA TRP A 112 0.17 2.67 -9.65
C TRP A 112 1.30 3.52 -10.25
N ASN A 113 1.80 3.18 -11.44
CA ASN A 113 2.85 3.89 -12.15
C ASN A 113 2.51 4.06 -13.64
N SER A 114 1.37 4.69 -13.93
CA SER A 114 0.82 4.88 -15.28
C SER A 114 1.14 6.25 -15.91
N GLY A 115 1.76 7.18 -15.19
CA GLY A 115 2.09 8.52 -15.71
C GLY A 115 2.90 9.36 -14.73
N ASP A 116 2.72 10.69 -14.74
CA ASP A 116 3.52 11.63 -13.95
C ASP A 116 2.74 12.34 -12.83
N ASN A 117 1.41 12.18 -12.78
CA ASN A 117 0.55 12.84 -11.79
C ASN A 117 0.69 12.15 -10.43
N LEU A 118 1.38 12.78 -9.48
CA LEU A 118 1.59 12.25 -8.13
C LEU A 118 0.33 12.41 -7.27
N TRP A 119 -0.24 11.28 -6.82
CA TRP A 119 -1.37 11.23 -5.90
C TRP A 119 -0.96 10.57 -4.59
N LEU A 120 -1.33 11.16 -3.46
CA LEU A 120 -1.43 10.46 -2.19
C LEU A 120 -2.67 9.56 -2.25
N VAL A 121 -2.45 8.24 -2.24
CA VAL A 121 -3.52 7.25 -2.41
C VAL A 121 -4.17 6.91 -1.07
N ASP A 122 -3.35 6.75 -0.03
CA ASP A 122 -3.85 6.49 1.32
C ASP A 122 -2.88 7.06 2.36
N LEU A 123 -3.44 7.51 3.47
CA LEU A 123 -2.75 7.97 4.66
C LEU A 123 -3.44 7.41 5.90
N VAL A 124 -2.74 6.52 6.59
CA VAL A 124 -3.19 5.85 7.81
C VAL A 124 -2.33 6.36 8.96
N ALA A 125 -2.86 7.34 9.69
CA ALA A 125 -2.23 7.90 10.88
C ALA A 125 -3.20 7.84 12.08
N PRO A 126 -3.40 6.66 12.68
CA PRO A 126 -4.43 6.44 13.71
C PRO A 126 -4.23 7.29 14.98
N TYR A 127 -3.02 7.83 15.18
CA TYR A 127 -2.66 8.66 16.32
C TYR A 127 -2.60 10.16 16.00
N GLY A 128 -3.08 10.58 14.82
CA GLY A 128 -2.99 11.96 14.32
C GLY A 128 -1.67 12.26 13.62
N GLY A 129 -1.46 13.54 13.27
CA GLY A 129 -0.24 14.01 12.58
C GLY A 129 -0.30 13.98 11.05
N ASN A 130 -1.51 14.03 10.46
CA ASN A 130 -1.69 13.87 9.02
C ASN A 130 -0.95 14.95 8.21
N GLU A 131 -1.06 16.21 8.62
CA GLU A 131 -0.45 17.35 7.92
C GLU A 131 1.08 17.26 7.97
N GLU A 132 1.64 16.96 9.15
CA GLU A 132 3.07 16.80 9.35
C GLU A 132 3.64 15.63 8.54
N ILE A 133 2.90 14.52 8.42
CA ILE A 133 3.31 13.39 7.58
C ILE A 133 3.29 13.77 6.10
N ILE A 134 2.26 14.50 5.64
CA ILE A 134 2.16 14.97 4.26
C ILE A 134 3.32 15.92 3.94
N GLU A 135 3.61 16.86 4.83
CA GLU A 135 4.76 17.76 4.72
C GLU A 135 6.08 16.98 4.66
N GLU A 136 6.30 16.01 5.55
CA GLU A 136 7.50 15.17 5.53
C GLU A 136 7.64 14.41 4.20
N ILE A 137 6.55 13.86 3.65
CA ILE A 137 6.57 13.17 2.35
C ILE A 137 7.03 14.12 1.25
N LYS A 138 6.48 15.33 1.21
CA LYS A 138 6.86 16.33 0.21
C LYS A 138 8.31 16.73 0.35
N GLU A 139 8.76 17.09 1.55
CA GLU A 139 10.12 17.58 1.74
C GLU A 139 11.18 16.50 1.54
N SER A 140 10.90 15.26 1.96
CA SER A 140 11.91 14.18 1.97
C SER A 140 11.87 13.25 0.77
N ILE A 141 10.71 13.11 0.11
CA ILE A 141 10.52 12.17 -1.02
C ILE A 141 10.25 12.93 -2.32
N PHE A 142 9.49 14.02 -2.26
CA PHE A 142 8.97 14.72 -3.44
C PHE A 142 9.17 16.25 -3.42
N PRO A 143 10.39 16.77 -3.16
CA PRO A 143 10.59 18.20 -2.91
C PRO A 143 10.24 19.08 -4.12
N ASP A 144 10.32 18.51 -5.32
CA ASP A 144 10.11 19.21 -6.60
C ASP A 144 8.84 18.76 -7.33
N ARG A 145 7.88 18.14 -6.63
CA ARG A 145 6.64 17.64 -7.23
C ARG A 145 5.43 18.13 -6.45
N THR A 146 4.40 18.58 -7.17
CA THR A 146 3.07 18.82 -6.58
C THR A 146 2.40 17.48 -6.30
N MET A 147 1.93 17.30 -5.07
CA MET A 147 1.19 16.11 -4.67
C MET A 147 -0.30 16.42 -4.61
N MET A 148 -1.10 15.60 -5.29
CA MET A 148 -2.56 15.67 -5.24
C MET A 148 -3.10 14.77 -4.14
N VAL A 149 -4.13 15.27 -3.45
CA VAL A 149 -4.79 14.55 -2.34
C VAL A 149 -6.30 14.71 -2.49
N LEU A 150 -7.05 13.63 -2.25
CA LEU A 150 -8.50 13.73 -2.06
C LEU A 150 -8.80 13.94 -0.57
N ALA A 151 -9.46 15.05 -0.26
CA ALA A 151 -9.92 15.37 1.09
C ALA A 151 -11.45 15.44 1.13
N PRO A 152 -12.10 15.05 2.24
CA PRO A 152 -13.53 15.24 2.41
C PRO A 152 -13.92 16.71 2.21
N SER A 153 -14.94 16.97 1.43
CA SER A 153 -15.44 18.33 1.23
C SER A 153 -16.30 18.78 2.41
N SER A 154 -16.08 20.00 2.91
CA SER A 154 -16.94 20.63 3.93
C SER A 154 -18.18 21.30 3.33
N GLU A 155 -18.19 21.58 2.03
CA GLU A 155 -19.25 22.34 1.35
C GLU A 155 -20.13 21.49 0.43
N LYS A 156 -19.62 20.33 -0.03
CA LYS A 156 -20.30 19.44 -0.97
C LYS A 156 -20.26 18.01 -0.46
N GLU A 157 -21.22 17.19 -0.85
CA GLU A 157 -21.14 15.75 -0.62
C GLU A 157 -20.03 15.17 -1.52
N GLY A 158 -19.07 14.45 -0.93
CA GLY A 158 -17.93 13.85 -1.65
C GLY A 158 -16.57 14.44 -1.27
N TYR A 159 -15.63 14.42 -2.21
CA TYR A 159 -14.23 14.82 -2.02
C TYR A 159 -13.87 16.06 -2.85
N ILE A 160 -12.88 16.82 -2.37
CA ILE A 160 -12.18 17.85 -3.12
C ILE A 160 -10.74 17.42 -3.39
N ARG A 161 -10.24 17.78 -4.56
CA ARG A 161 -8.81 17.69 -4.88
C ARG A 161 -8.09 18.87 -4.24
N LEU A 162 -7.12 18.55 -3.38
CA LEU A 162 -6.14 19.49 -2.86
C LEU A 162 -4.83 19.29 -3.59
N GLU A 163 -4.12 20.39 -3.83
CA GLU A 163 -2.74 20.39 -4.28
C GLU A 163 -1.88 20.85 -3.11
N TRP A 164 -0.91 20.02 -2.76
CA TRP A 164 0.13 20.35 -1.80
C TRP A 164 1.43 20.59 -2.54
#